data_AF-A0A1E5UYW2-F1
#
_entry.id   AF-A0A1E5UYW2-F1
#
_cell.length_a   1.000
_cell.length_b   1.000
_cell.length_c   1.000
_cell.angle_alpha   90.00
_cell.angle_beta   90.00
_cell.angle_gamma   90.00
#
_symmetry.space_group_name_H-M   'P 1'
#
loop_
_entity.id
_entity.type
_entity.pdbx_description
1 polymer ?
#
loop_
_entity_poly.entity_id
_entity_poly.type
_entity_poly.pdbx_seq_one_letter_code
_entity_poly.pdbx_strand_id
1 'polypeptide(L)'
;MHRYLTWWDLTWFGFGSVIGAGIFVLTGQEAHDHAGSAIVLSYVTSGLFAMLSVFYYTKFAVEILVAGGSFAYLRIELGDVTAFIAAAKIILESIIGTAAVARSWTSYLASLINKLASTLRIHVPSLSKGYNEFHPIVMVMIAITTTLAIAGVHGRRG
;
A
#
# COMPACT_ATOMS: atom_id res chain seq x y z
N MET A 1 26.22 2.41 8.66
CA MET A 1 26.51 1.01 9.02
C MET A 1 25.69 0.07 8.12
N HIS A 2 26.32 -0.92 7.47
CA HIS A 2 25.60 -1.91 6.64
C HIS A 2 24.87 -2.89 7.57
N ARG A 3 23.55 -2.76 7.72
CA ARG A 3 22.73 -3.75 8.43
C ARG A 3 22.32 -4.82 7.44
N TYR A 4 22.80 -6.04 7.65
CA TYR A 4 22.40 -7.20 6.87
C TYR A 4 21.06 -7.69 7.42
N LEU A 5 20.02 -7.74 6.58
CA LEU A 5 18.76 -8.38 6.94
C LEU A 5 18.97 -9.89 6.86
N THR A 6 18.65 -10.59 7.94
CA THR A 6 18.62 -12.05 7.93
C THR A 6 17.44 -12.52 7.08
N TRP A 7 17.51 -13.74 6.53
CA TRP A 7 16.39 -14.32 5.75
C TRP A 7 15.06 -14.30 6.52
N TRP A 8 15.13 -14.50 7.83
CA TRP A 8 13.99 -14.41 8.73
C TRP A 8 13.38 -13.00 8.78
N ASP A 9 14.22 -11.97 8.96
CA ASP A 9 13.80 -10.57 9.01
C ASP A 9 13.19 -10.13 7.67
N LEU A 10 13.74 -10.60 6.55
CA LEU A 10 13.23 -10.30 5.21
C LEU A 10 11.86 -10.93 4.97
N THR A 11 11.67 -12.17 5.43
CA THR A 11 10.39 -12.87 5.31
C THR A 11 9.31 -12.15 6.11
N TRP A 12 9.62 -11.76 7.35
CA TRP A 12 8.69 -11.06 8.22
C TRP A 12 8.38 -9.64 7.71
N PHE A 13 9.38 -8.96 7.16
CA PHE A 13 9.21 -7.67 6.49
C PHE A 13 8.26 -7.78 5.30
N GLY A 14 8.42 -8.80 4.45
CA GLY A 14 7.52 -9.05 3.32
C GLY A 14 6.09 -9.33 3.76
N PHE A 15 5.92 -10.19 4.77
CA PHE A 15 4.60 -10.52 5.33
C PHE A 15 3.89 -9.27 5.89
N GLY A 16 4.60 -8.46 6.68
CA GLY A 16 4.07 -7.21 7.23
C GLY A 16 3.77 -6.15 6.18
N SER A 17 4.45 -6.17 5.02
CA SER A 17 4.17 -5.25 3.92
C SER A 17 2.89 -5.60 3.15
N VAL A 18 2.46 -6.87 3.14
CA VAL A 18 1.27 -7.33 2.40
C VAL A 18 0.02 -7.28 3.26
N ILE A 19 0.13 -7.60 4.55
CA ILE A 19 -1.01 -7.58 5.48
C ILE A 19 -1.28 -6.14 5.91
N GLY A 20 -2.42 -5.61 5.50
CA GLY A 20 -2.82 -4.25 5.85
C GLY A 20 -4.29 -3.96 5.63
N ALA A 21 -4.59 -2.68 5.48
CA ALA A 21 -5.94 -2.14 5.36
C ALA A 21 -6.81 -2.79 4.27
N GLY A 22 -6.18 -3.34 3.21
CA GLY A 22 -6.89 -4.03 2.13
C GLY A 22 -7.68 -5.24 2.63
N ILE A 23 -7.06 -6.17 3.36
CA ILE A 23 -7.74 -7.37 3.83
C ILE A 23 -8.81 -7.02 4.88
N PHE A 24 -8.56 -6.05 5.75
CA PHE A 24 -9.46 -5.78 6.86
C PHE A 24 -10.69 -4.92 6.47
N VAL A 25 -10.54 -3.98 5.54
CA VAL A 25 -11.64 -3.10 5.11
C VAL A 25 -12.25 -3.56 3.80
N LEU A 26 -11.42 -3.75 2.78
CA LEU A 26 -11.91 -3.99 1.43
C LEU A 26 -12.64 -5.33 1.34
N THR A 27 -12.15 -6.38 2.00
CA THR A 27 -12.84 -7.68 2.06
C THR A 27 -14.27 -7.56 2.60
N GLY A 28 -14.50 -6.75 3.63
CA GLY A 28 -15.82 -6.56 4.20
C GLY A 28 -16.77 -5.83 3.26
N GLN A 29 -16.27 -4.81 2.56
CA GLN A 29 -17.04 -4.05 1.56
C GLN A 29 -17.39 -4.92 0.35
N GLU A 30 -16.40 -5.63 -0.21
CA GLU A 30 -16.61 -6.49 -1.38
C GLU A 30 -17.48 -7.72 -1.05
N ALA A 31 -17.41 -8.23 0.18
CA ALA A 31 -18.30 -9.29 0.65
C ALA A 31 -19.74 -8.78 0.77
N HIS A 32 -19.96 -7.53 1.22
CA HIS A 32 -21.30 -6.96 1.34
C HIS A 32 -21.89 -6.57 -0.02
N ASP A 33 -21.11 -5.91 -0.89
CA ASP A 33 -21.62 -5.23 -2.08
C ASP A 33 -21.58 -6.09 -3.36
N HIS A 34 -20.63 -7.04 -3.48
CA HIS A 34 -20.41 -7.76 -4.74
C HIS A 34 -20.47 -9.29 -4.61
N ALA A 35 -19.65 -9.89 -3.75
CA ALA A 35 -19.37 -11.33 -3.81
C ALA A 35 -20.13 -12.17 -2.76
N GLY A 36 -20.59 -11.59 -1.66
CA GLY A 36 -21.23 -12.34 -0.58
C GLY A 36 -20.31 -13.45 -0.04
N SER A 37 -20.87 -14.64 0.13
CA SER A 37 -20.14 -15.85 0.54
C SER A 37 -19.10 -16.32 -0.50
N ALA A 38 -19.26 -15.95 -1.78
CA ALA A 38 -18.37 -16.38 -2.86
C ALA A 38 -17.02 -15.64 -2.90
N ILE A 39 -16.79 -14.66 -2.02
CA ILE A 39 -15.53 -13.91 -1.95
C ILE A 39 -14.29 -14.81 -1.73
N VAL A 40 -14.48 -15.96 -1.08
CA VAL A 40 -13.43 -16.95 -0.86
C VAL A 40 -12.90 -17.50 -2.19
N LEU A 41 -13.77 -17.77 -3.16
CA LEU A 41 -13.37 -18.23 -4.51
C LEU A 41 -12.56 -17.16 -5.25
N SER A 42 -12.93 -15.89 -5.12
CA SER A 42 -12.17 -14.76 -5.69
C SER A 42 -10.79 -14.63 -5.07
N TYR A 43 -10.67 -14.82 -3.75
CA TYR A 43 -9.36 -14.82 -3.08
C TYR A 43 -8.48 -16.01 -3.46
N VAL A 44 -9.05 -17.21 -3.60
CA VAL A 44 -8.30 -18.40 -4.03
C VAL A 44 -7.76 -18.21 -5.44
N THR A 45 -8.58 -17.72 -6.37
CA THR A 45 -8.14 -17.46 -7.74
C THR A 45 -7.11 -16.34 -7.81
N SER A 46 -7.31 -15.23 -7.09
CA SER A 46 -6.32 -14.15 -6.98
C SER A 46 -4.99 -14.63 -6.40
N GLY A 47 -5.03 -15.47 -5.35
CA GLY A 47 -3.84 -16.07 -4.74
C GLY A 47 -3.06 -16.95 -5.72
N LEU A 48 -3.74 -17.71 -6.57
CA LEU A 48 -3.09 -18.52 -7.61
C LEU A 48 -2.35 -17.64 -8.63
N PHE A 49 -2.96 -16.55 -9.09
CA PHE A 49 -2.29 -15.59 -9.99
C PHE A 49 -1.12 -14.88 -9.31
N ALA A 50 -1.25 -14.53 -8.03
CA ALA A 50 -0.16 -13.95 -7.26
C ALA A 50 1.03 -14.93 -7.14
N MET A 51 0.77 -16.22 -6.87
CA MET A 51 1.83 -17.25 -6.83
C MET A 51 2.58 -17.36 -8.17
N LEU A 52 1.86 -17.39 -9.28
CA LEU A 52 2.46 -17.41 -10.62
C LEU A 52 3.31 -16.16 -10.88
N SER A 53 2.83 -14.98 -10.48
CA SER A 53 3.56 -13.71 -10.61
C SER A 53 4.85 -13.70 -9.77
N VAL A 54 4.80 -14.22 -8.54
CA VAL A 54 5.97 -14.34 -7.66
C VAL A 54 7.00 -15.30 -8.24
N PHE A 55 6.58 -16.41 -8.83
CA PHE A 55 7.51 -17.36 -9.46
C PHE A 55 8.29 -16.71 -10.62
N TYR A 56 7.60 -15.94 -11.46
CA TYR A 56 8.23 -15.16 -12.52
C TYR A 56 9.20 -14.12 -11.94
N TYR A 57 8.76 -13.32 -10.96
CA TYR A 57 9.60 -12.28 -10.34
C TYR A 57 10.84 -12.84 -9.63
N THR A 58 10.74 -14.03 -9.04
CA THR A 58 11.86 -14.73 -8.40
C THR A 58 12.97 -15.04 -9.41
N LYS A 59 12.61 -15.40 -10.64
CA LYS A 59 13.58 -15.65 -11.71
C LYS A 59 14.37 -14.37 -12.04
N PHE A 60 13.70 -13.23 -12.20
CA PHE A 60 14.38 -11.94 -12.42
C PHE A 60 15.22 -11.51 -11.23
N ALA A 61 14.75 -11.76 -10.01
CA ALA A 61 15.48 -11.40 -8.80
C ALA A 61 16.80 -12.18 -8.64
N VAL A 62 16.87 -13.41 -9.14
CA VAL A 62 18.10 -14.22 -9.14
C VAL A 62 19.05 -13.81 -10.27
N GLU A 63 18.51 -13.41 -11.43
CA GLU A 63 19.30 -13.04 -12.60
C GLU A 63 19.86 -11.61 -12.51
N ILE A 64 19.09 -10.68 -11.94
CA ILE A 64 19.45 -9.25 -11.87
C ILE A 64 19.64 -8.85 -10.40
N LEU A 65 20.87 -8.99 -9.90
CA LEU A 65 21.26 -8.67 -8.52
C LEU A 65 21.47 -7.15 -8.29
N VAL A 66 20.53 -6.33 -8.75
CA VAL A 66 20.60 -4.86 -8.62
C VAL A 66 19.56 -4.38 -7.62
N ALA A 67 20.00 -3.56 -6.66
CA ALA A 67 19.11 -2.87 -5.72
C ALA A 67 18.34 -1.75 -6.45
N GLY A 68 17.22 -2.11 -7.09
CA GLY A 68 16.37 -1.15 -7.82
C GLY A 68 14.92 -1.60 -8.07
N GLY A 69 14.55 -2.82 -7.65
CA GLY A 69 13.20 -3.34 -7.80
C GLY A 69 12.74 -3.48 -9.26
N SER A 70 11.43 -3.51 -9.47
CA SER A 70 10.80 -3.71 -10.79
C SER A 70 11.20 -2.65 -11.84
N PHE A 71 11.54 -1.43 -11.42
CA PHE A 71 12.02 -0.38 -12.31
C PHE A 71 13.38 -0.74 -12.96
N ALA A 72 14.32 -1.27 -12.16
CA ALA A 72 15.64 -1.62 -12.67
C ALA A 72 15.57 -2.79 -13.67
N TYR A 73 14.70 -3.77 -13.43
CA TYR A 73 14.49 -4.90 -14.33
C TYR A 73 13.95 -4.44 -15.68
N LEU A 74 12.89 -3.62 -15.66
CA LEU A 74 12.28 -3.10 -16.89
C LEU A 74 13.23 -2.20 -17.68
N ARG A 75 14.11 -1.46 -17.00
CA ARG A 75 15.13 -0.63 -17.67
C ARG A 75 16.16 -1.46 -18.42
N ILE A 76 16.58 -2.60 -17.86
CA ILE A 76 17.58 -3.47 -18.48
C ILE A 76 16.99 -4.21 -19.69
N GLU A 77 15.72 -4.64 -19.62
CA GLU A 77 15.11 -5.48 -20.66
C GLU A 77 14.37 -4.70 -21.77
N LEU A 78 13.64 -3.65 -21.41
CA LEU A 78 12.67 -2.98 -22.30
C LEU A 78 13.05 -1.53 -22.65
N GLY A 79 14.18 -1.05 -22.13
CA GLY A 79 14.70 0.29 -22.39
C GLY A 79 14.09 1.41 -21.54
N ASP A 80 14.61 2.62 -21.72
CA ASP A 80 14.35 3.76 -20.84
C ASP A 80 12.90 4.27 -20.87
N VAL A 81 12.20 4.19 -22.01
CA VAL A 81 10.81 4.69 -22.13
C VAL A 81 9.85 3.84 -21.30
N THR A 82 9.97 2.52 -21.41
CA THR A 82 9.15 1.57 -20.64
C THR A 82 9.44 1.69 -19.15
N ALA A 83 10.72 1.87 -18.79
CA ALA A 83 11.13 2.11 -17.41
C ALA A 83 10.54 3.42 -16.84
N PHE A 84 10.47 4.50 -17.63
CA PHE A 84 9.87 5.76 -17.21
C PHE A 84 8.37 5.62 -16.91
N ILE A 85 7.63 4.94 -17.78
CA ILE A 85 6.19 4.68 -17.57
C ILE A 85 5.99 3.82 -16.31
N ALA A 86 6.82 2.80 -16.12
CA ALA A 86 6.75 1.96 -14.93
C ALA A 86 7.06 2.74 -13.64
N ALA A 87 8.06 3.61 -13.65
CA ALA A 87 8.36 4.50 -12.53
C ALA A 87 7.17 5.41 -12.20
N ALA A 88 6.55 6.02 -13.22
CA ALA A 88 5.36 6.85 -13.03
C ALA A 88 4.20 6.04 -12.42
N LYS A 89 3.98 4.80 -12.87
CA LYS A 89 2.98 3.88 -12.29
C LYS A 89 3.26 3.56 -10.83
N ILE A 90 4.50 3.25 -10.47
CA ILE A 90 4.89 2.92 -9.09
C ILE A 90 4.65 4.13 -8.17
N ILE A 91 4.99 5.33 -8.62
CA ILE A 91 4.73 6.57 -7.85
C ILE A 91 3.21 6.74 -7.65
N LEU A 92 2.42 6.61 -8.72
CA LEU A 92 0.97 6.74 -8.63
C LEU A 92 0.34 5.70 -7.69
N GLU A 93 0.75 4.45 -7.80
CA GLU A 93 0.32 3.35 -6.93
C GLU A 93 0.67 3.64 -5.46
N SER A 94 1.86 4.18 -5.19
CA SER A 94 2.26 4.53 -3.83
C SER A 94 1.39 5.65 -3.23
N ILE A 95 0.99 6.64 -4.04
CA ILE A 95 0.12 7.73 -3.61
C ILE A 95 -1.28 7.20 -3.31
N ILE A 96 -1.86 6.42 -4.22
CA ILE A 96 -3.20 5.83 -4.07
C ILE A 96 -3.22 4.87 -2.87
N GLY A 97 -2.20 4.03 -2.73
CA GLY A 97 -2.06 3.09 -1.61
C GLY A 97 -1.99 3.81 -0.27
N THR A 98 -1.18 4.86 -0.17
CA THR A 98 -1.06 5.67 1.06
C THR A 98 -2.40 6.34 1.41
N ALA A 99 -3.12 6.88 0.42
CA ALA A 99 -4.44 7.47 0.62
C ALA A 99 -5.48 6.43 1.08
N ALA A 100 -5.48 5.25 0.47
CA ALA A 100 -6.38 4.15 0.84
C ALA A 100 -6.14 3.68 2.29
N VAL A 101 -4.88 3.45 2.68
CA VAL A 101 -4.50 3.05 4.04
C VAL A 101 -4.93 4.11 5.06
N ALA A 102 -4.69 5.39 4.78
CA ALA A 102 -5.06 6.46 5.68
C ALA A 102 -6.59 6.58 5.86
N ARG A 103 -7.36 6.41 4.77
CA ARG A 103 -8.83 6.40 4.82
C ARG A 103 -9.35 5.23 5.65
N SER A 104 -8.80 4.04 5.45
CA SER A 104 -9.16 2.84 6.21
C SER A 104 -8.88 3.00 7.71
N TRP A 105 -7.73 3.56 8.09
CA TRP A 105 -7.42 3.84 9.49
C TRP A 105 -8.45 4.80 10.08
N THR A 106 -8.76 5.90 9.39
CA THR A 106 -9.74 6.88 9.88
C THR A 106 -11.11 6.24 10.15
N SER A 107 -11.53 5.31 9.29
CA SER A 107 -12.75 4.53 9.50
C SER A 107 -12.68 3.67 10.76
N TYR A 108 -11.56 2.96 10.99
CA TYR A 108 -11.34 2.18 12.22
C TYR A 108 -11.35 3.04 13.49
N LEU A 109 -10.67 4.20 13.47
CA LEU A 109 -10.64 5.10 14.63
C LEU A 109 -12.04 5.60 14.98
N ALA A 110 -12.82 5.97 13.97
CA ALA A 110 -14.19 6.45 14.16
C ALA A 110 -15.06 5.37 14.82
N SER A 111 -14.97 4.13 14.34
CA SER A 111 -15.65 2.98 14.95
C SER A 111 -15.19 2.70 16.39
N LEU A 112 -13.90 2.84 16.68
CA LEU A 112 -13.34 2.69 18.04
C LEU A 112 -13.87 3.74 19.02
N ILE A 113 -14.05 4.98 18.58
CA ILE A 113 -14.56 6.09 19.40
C ILE A 113 -16.11 6.07 19.47
N ASN A 114 -16.76 5.10 18.82
CA ASN A 114 -18.22 4.94 18.77
C ASN A 114 -18.92 6.23 18.27
N LYS A 115 -18.22 6.97 17.40
CA LYS A 115 -18.73 8.16 16.73
C LYS A 115 -18.77 7.90 15.23
N LEU A 116 -19.92 8.17 14.65
CA LEU A 116 -20.15 8.22 13.22
C LEU A 116 -19.05 9.03 12.53
N ALA A 117 -18.43 8.43 11.50
CA ALA A 117 -17.22 8.94 10.83
C ALA A 117 -17.39 10.39 10.30
N SER A 118 -18.64 10.83 10.11
CA SER A 118 -19.01 12.21 9.77
C SER A 118 -18.75 13.25 10.87
N THR A 119 -18.59 12.87 12.15
CA THR A 119 -18.25 13.82 13.24
C THR A 119 -16.76 14.20 13.25
N LEU A 120 -15.90 13.33 12.70
CA LEU A 120 -14.46 13.58 12.53
C LEU A 120 -14.12 14.17 11.15
N ARG A 121 -15.12 14.38 10.29
CA ARG A 121 -14.99 14.98 8.96
C ARG A 121 -15.37 16.46 9.03
N ILE A 122 -14.43 17.34 8.70
CA ILE A 122 -14.71 18.77 8.59
C ILE A 122 -15.38 18.99 7.23
N HIS A 123 -16.69 19.29 7.25
CA HIS A 123 -17.45 19.61 6.05
C HIS A 123 -17.18 21.07 5.66
N VAL A 124 -16.39 21.30 4.61
CA VAL A 124 -16.14 22.65 4.09
C VAL A 124 -17.13 22.89 2.96
N PRO A 125 -18.17 23.73 3.09
CA PRO A 125 -19.29 23.80 2.13
C PRO A 125 -18.96 24.30 0.70
N SER A 126 -17.68 24.54 0.37
CA SER A 126 -17.26 25.16 -0.90
C SER A 126 -16.82 24.17 -2.00
N LEU A 127 -16.88 22.86 -1.78
CA LEU A 127 -16.48 21.84 -2.77
C LEU A 127 -17.63 20.87 -3.13
N SER A 128 -17.53 20.27 -4.31
CA SER A 128 -18.53 19.35 -4.88
C SER A 128 -18.80 18.14 -3.97
N LYS A 129 -20.05 17.67 -3.95
CA LYS A 129 -20.55 16.56 -3.13
C LYS A 129 -19.73 15.28 -3.43
N GLY A 130 -18.86 14.90 -2.48
CA GLY A 130 -17.88 13.80 -2.63
C GLY A 130 -16.42 14.21 -2.38
N TYR A 131 -16.08 15.49 -2.61
CA TYR A 131 -14.77 16.10 -2.28
C TYR A 131 -14.79 16.96 -1.01
N ASN A 132 -15.97 17.12 -0.40
CA ASN A 132 -16.21 17.94 0.80
C ASN A 132 -15.78 17.31 2.12
N GLU A 133 -15.26 16.08 2.08
CA GLU A 133 -14.87 15.34 3.27
C GLU A 133 -13.37 15.47 3.51
N PHE A 134 -12.95 16.62 4.05
CA PHE A 134 -11.59 16.73 4.56
C PHE A 134 -11.46 15.81 5.77
N HIS A 135 -10.55 14.85 5.66
CA HIS A 135 -10.16 13.96 6.74
C HIS A 135 -8.90 14.54 7.41
N PRO A 136 -9.01 15.42 8.42
CA PRO A 136 -7.85 15.97 9.12
C PRO A 136 -7.00 14.87 9.78
N ILE A 137 -7.64 13.78 10.23
CA ILE A 137 -6.94 12.58 10.71
C ILE A 137 -6.05 11.95 9.62
N VAL A 138 -6.47 11.94 8.35
CA VAL A 138 -5.67 11.40 7.23
C VAL A 138 -4.41 12.25 7.04
N MET A 139 -4.54 13.57 7.07
CA MET A 139 -3.40 14.49 6.96
C MET A 139 -2.41 14.32 8.12
N VAL A 140 -2.92 14.20 9.35
CA VAL A 140 -2.08 13.97 10.54
C VAL A 140 -1.39 12.61 10.49
N MET A 141 -2.11 11.54 10.09
CA MET A 141 -1.52 10.19 9.99
C MET A 141 -0.48 10.07 8.87
N ILE A 142 -0.75 10.69 7.71
CA ILE A 142 0.24 10.76 6.62
C ILE A 142 1.45 11.56 7.11
N ALA A 143 1.26 12.74 7.71
CA ALA A 143 2.35 13.54 8.25
C ALA A 143 3.18 12.78 9.30
N ILE A 144 2.54 12.07 10.23
CA ILE A 144 3.22 11.25 11.24
C ILE A 144 4.00 10.11 10.58
N THR A 145 3.39 9.38 9.64
CA THR A 145 4.05 8.24 8.96
C THR A 145 5.21 8.71 8.10
N THR A 146 5.05 9.81 7.37
CA THR A 146 6.11 10.43 6.58
C THR A 146 7.23 10.98 7.47
N THR A 147 6.90 11.57 8.62
CA THR A 147 7.90 12.06 9.58
C THR A 147 8.65 10.91 10.24
N LEU A 148 7.98 9.82 10.61
CA LEU A 148 8.60 8.58 11.10
C LEU A 148 9.50 7.94 10.05
N ALA A 149 9.07 7.91 8.79
CA ALA A 149 9.88 7.40 7.68
C ALA A 149 11.13 8.27 7.46
N ILE A 150 10.99 9.59 7.47
CA ILE A 150 12.12 10.53 7.35
C ILE A 150 13.07 10.40 8.55
N ALA A 151 12.54 10.31 9.77
CA ALA A 151 13.32 10.12 10.99
C ALA A 151 14.06 8.76 10.97
N GLY A 152 13.41 7.70 10.49
CA GLY A 152 14.03 6.39 10.30
C GLY A 152 15.12 6.36 9.23
N VAL A 153 15.01 7.21 8.19
CA VAL A 153 16.06 7.41 7.18
C VAL A 153 17.22 8.24 7.74
N HIS A 154 16.94 9.26 8.56
CA HIS A 154 17.99 10.07 9.19
C HIS A 154 18.74 9.30 10.28
N GLY A 155 18.06 8.46 11.06
CA GLY A 155 18.68 7.55 12.04
C GLY A 155 19.57 6.47 11.41
N ARG A 156 19.57 6.31 10.07
CA ARG A 156 20.46 5.42 9.31
C ARG A 156 21.74 6.10 8.79
N ARG A 157 21.89 7.43 8.97
CA ARG A 157 23.09 8.19 8.58
C ARG A 157 24.07 8.49 9.72
N GLY A 158 23.74 8.11 10.97
CA GLY A 158 24.64 8.14 12.13
C GLY A 158 25.40 6.83 12.32
#